data_AF-A0AAD6VW78-F1
#
_entry.id   AF-A0AAD6VW78-F1
#
_cell.length_a   1.000
_cell.length_b   1.000
_cell.length_c   1.000
_cell.angle_alpha   90.00
_cell.angle_beta   90.00
_cell.angle_gamma   90.00
#
_symmetry.space_group_name_H-M   'P 1'
#
loop_
_entity.id
_entity.type
_entity.pdbx_description
1 polymer ?
#
loop_
_entity_poly.entity_id
_entity_poly.type
_entity_poly.pdbx_seq_one_letter_code
_entity_poly.pdbx_strand_id
1 'polypeptide(L)'
;MEVKDPLAVAREVQRADREKLRDNLYEQFLELLYYVIMCCYSWPKNDEATVLTDVIQVLKDLTSKVDRLKVQCATLSGESCELVQEKNEVREERASLKAEIENLYAQYRQKARAMFPWAAVDPTVVMPPPYSHPVPVPVPPGPIHIHPSLQPFVFLGNQNPGAIASPCFNIYSSGSHFQANRIPEAS
;
A
#
# COMPACT_ATOMS: atom_id res chain seq x y z
N MET A 1 -21.62 -24.41 -6.51
CA MET A 1 -20.54 -24.02 -5.60
C MET A 1 -21.04 -22.79 -4.87
N GLU A 2 -21.54 -22.97 -3.65
CA GLU A 2 -22.24 -21.92 -2.90
C GLU A 2 -21.18 -20.94 -2.36
N VAL A 3 -21.18 -19.72 -2.88
CA VAL A 3 -20.22 -18.68 -2.49
C VAL A 3 -20.65 -18.17 -1.11
N LYS A 4 -20.07 -18.75 -0.07
CA LYS A 4 -20.31 -18.38 1.32
C LYS A 4 -19.92 -16.91 1.50
N ASP A 5 -20.87 -16.07 1.92
CA ASP A 5 -20.71 -14.63 2.07
C ASP A 5 -19.42 -14.32 2.88
N PRO A 6 -18.46 -13.55 2.33
CA PRO A 6 -17.22 -13.22 3.01
C PRO A 6 -17.45 -12.55 4.38
N LEU A 7 -18.58 -11.85 4.56
CA LEU A 7 -18.97 -11.28 5.86
C LEU A 7 -19.38 -12.34 6.88
N ALA A 8 -20.05 -13.41 6.42
CA ALA A 8 -20.38 -14.55 7.27
C ALA A 8 -19.12 -15.32 7.66
N VAL A 9 -18.18 -15.52 6.72
CA VAL A 9 -16.90 -16.18 7.00
C VAL A 9 -16.07 -15.40 8.02
N ALA A 10 -15.99 -14.06 7.90
CA ALA A 10 -15.28 -13.22 8.87
C ALA A 10 -15.89 -13.30 10.28
N ARG A 11 -17.23 -13.34 10.39
CA ARG A 11 -17.94 -13.51 11.67
C ARG A 11 -17.73 -14.89 12.28
N GLU A 12 -17.70 -15.95 11.47
CA GLU A 12 -17.42 -17.31 11.96
C GLU A 12 -15.96 -17.46 12.43
N VAL A 13 -15.00 -16.86 11.72
CA VAL A 13 -13.59 -16.82 12.17
C VAL A 13 -13.48 -16.05 13.48
N GLN A 14 -14.14 -14.90 13.61
CA GLN A 14 -14.17 -14.14 14.85
C GLN A 14 -14.82 -14.93 16.01
N ARG A 15 -15.87 -15.72 15.74
CA ARG A 15 -16.48 -16.62 16.73
C ARG A 15 -15.52 -17.73 17.14
N ALA A 16 -14.86 -18.36 16.17
CA ALA A 16 -13.89 -19.42 16.41
C ALA A 16 -12.68 -18.93 17.22
N ASP A 17 -12.15 -17.74 16.92
CA ASP A 17 -11.03 -17.16 17.66
C ASP A 17 -11.43 -16.80 19.10
N ARG A 18 -12.67 -16.33 19.30
CA ARG A 18 -13.21 -16.08 20.65
C ARG A 18 -13.42 -17.36 21.45
N GLU A 19 -13.88 -18.44 20.82
CA GLU A 19 -14.03 -19.74 21.46
C GLU A 19 -12.66 -20.32 21.83
N LYS A 20 -11.71 -20.27 20.90
CA LYS A 20 -10.35 -20.75 21.12
C LYS A 20 -9.64 -20.01 22.26
N LEU A 21 -9.90 -18.71 22.45
CA LEU A 21 -9.40 -17.97 23.59
C LEU A 21 -10.04 -18.48 24.91
N ARG A 22 -11.32 -18.82 24.89
CA ARG A 22 -12.04 -19.39 26.04
C ARG A 22 -11.46 -20.76 26.41
N ASP A 23 -11.25 -21.63 25.43
CA ASP A 23 -10.69 -22.97 25.64
C ASP A 23 -9.27 -22.89 26.21
N ASN A 24 -8.42 -22.01 25.67
CA ASN A 24 -7.07 -21.80 26.20
C ASN A 24 -7.08 -21.24 27.64
N LEU A 25 -8.01 -20.33 27.96
CA LEU A 25 -8.18 -19.85 29.34
C LEU A 25 -8.65 -20.97 30.28
N TYR A 26 -9.50 -21.87 29.79
CA TYR A 26 -9.99 -23.00 30.56
C TYR A 26 -8.87 -24.02 30.83
N GLU A 27 -8.04 -24.32 29.82
CA GLU A 27 -6.86 -25.17 29.98
C GLU A 27 -5.86 -24.56 30.99
N GLN A 28 -5.56 -23.26 30.88
CA GLN A 28 -4.68 -22.57 31.84
C GLN A 28 -5.27 -22.56 33.26
N PHE A 29 -6.60 -22.40 33.39
CA PHE A 29 -7.27 -22.47 34.68
C PHE A 29 -7.20 -23.89 35.28
N LEU A 30 -7.39 -24.93 34.46
CA LEU A 30 -7.27 -26.32 34.89
C LEU A 30 -5.83 -26.67 35.31
N GLU A 31 -4.83 -26.22 34.57
CA GLU A 31 -3.41 -26.42 34.92
C GLU A 31 -3.07 -25.73 36.24
N LEU A 32 -3.52 -24.49 36.43
CA LEU A 32 -3.38 -23.77 37.70
C LEU A 32 -4.09 -24.51 38.84
N LEU A 33 -5.33 -24.93 38.62
CA LEU A 33 -6.12 -25.66 39.63
C LEU A 33 -5.44 -26.99 40.01
N TYR A 34 -4.91 -27.71 39.03
CA TYR A 34 -4.16 -28.95 39.25
C TYR A 34 -2.91 -28.70 40.10
N TYR A 35 -2.14 -27.65 39.78
CA TYR A 35 -0.97 -27.26 40.57
C TYR A 35 -1.34 -26.94 42.03
N VAL A 36 -2.41 -26.15 42.24
CA VAL A 36 -2.90 -25.80 43.57
C VAL A 36 -3.33 -27.04 44.36
N ILE A 37 -4.09 -27.95 43.76
CA ILE A 37 -4.56 -29.18 44.42
C ILE A 37 -3.38 -30.09 44.79
N MET A 38 -2.40 -30.25 43.89
CA MET A 38 -1.19 -31.06 44.15
C MET A 38 -0.32 -30.46 45.25
N CYS A 39 -0.16 -29.12 45.28
CA CYS A 39 0.58 -28.43 46.34
C CYS A 39 -0.12 -28.52 47.70
N CYS A 40 -1.46 -28.44 47.75
CA CYS A 40 -2.22 -28.54 49.00
C CYS A 40 -2.18 -29.95 49.61
N TYR A 41 -2.10 -31.01 48.81
CA TYR A 41 -2.09 -32.40 49.30
C TYR A 41 -0.76 -32.80 49.97
N SER A 42 0.32 -32.04 49.77
CA SER A 42 1.67 -32.40 50.24
C SER A 42 2.22 -31.54 51.39
N TRP A 43 1.44 -30.59 51.95
CA TRP A 43 2.00 -29.52 52.80
C TRP A 43 1.89 -29.70 54.35
N PRO A 44 2.97 -29.53 55.13
CA PRO A 44 2.91 -29.34 56.59
C PRO A 44 2.46 -27.92 57.01
N LYS A 45 1.14 -27.66 57.11
CA LYS A 45 0.37 -26.55 57.74
C LYS A 45 0.84 -25.06 57.73
N ASN A 46 2.10 -24.71 57.47
CA ASN A 46 2.64 -23.36 57.67
C ASN A 46 2.78 -22.54 56.40
N ASP A 47 2.77 -23.14 55.21
CA ASP A 47 2.95 -22.38 53.97
C ASP A 47 1.72 -22.41 53.04
N GLU A 48 0.58 -22.90 53.52
CA GLU A 48 -0.71 -22.78 52.83
C GLU A 48 -1.00 -21.30 52.47
N ALA A 49 -0.68 -20.38 53.39
CA ALA A 49 -0.82 -18.94 53.16
C ALA A 49 0.10 -18.43 52.04
N THR A 50 1.34 -18.93 51.95
CA THR A 50 2.32 -18.53 50.93
C THR A 50 1.88 -19.00 49.54
N VAL A 51 1.46 -20.26 49.41
CA VAL A 51 0.94 -20.79 48.14
C VAL A 51 -0.30 -20.05 47.68
N LEU A 52 -1.25 -19.80 48.59
CA LEU A 52 -2.44 -19.03 48.25
C LEU A 52 -2.08 -17.61 47.80
N THR A 53 -1.07 -16.99 48.42
CA THR A 53 -0.57 -15.68 48.02
C THR A 53 0.05 -15.71 46.63
N ASP A 54 0.87 -16.71 46.30
CA ASP A 54 1.49 -16.87 44.99
C ASP A 54 0.42 -17.09 43.90
N VAL A 55 -0.59 -17.91 44.16
CA VAL A 55 -1.71 -18.14 43.24
C VAL A 55 -2.51 -16.86 43.02
N ILE A 56 -2.79 -16.10 44.08
CA ILE A 56 -3.46 -14.79 43.98
C ILE A 56 -2.61 -13.84 43.12
N GLN A 57 -1.29 -13.86 43.26
CA GLN A 57 -0.41 -13.02 42.47
C GLN A 57 -0.42 -13.42 40.98
N VAL A 58 -0.34 -14.71 40.67
CA VAL A 58 -0.46 -15.22 39.29
C VAL A 58 -1.82 -14.85 38.68
N LEU A 59 -2.92 -14.93 39.44
CA LEU A 59 -4.25 -14.53 38.98
C LEU A 59 -4.34 -13.02 38.71
N LYS A 60 -3.70 -12.18 39.54
CA LYS A 60 -3.61 -10.73 39.29
C LYS A 60 -2.83 -10.43 38.02
N ASP A 61 -1.68 -11.09 37.84
CA ASP A 61 -0.83 -10.90 36.68
C ASP A 61 -1.54 -11.34 35.38
N LEU A 62 -2.24 -12.49 35.40
CA LEU A 62 -3.06 -12.95 34.28
C LEU A 62 -4.19 -11.98 33.97
N THR A 63 -4.88 -11.47 34.99
CA THR A 63 -5.94 -10.46 34.85
C THR A 63 -5.39 -9.20 34.17
N SER A 64 -4.23 -8.71 34.62
CA SER A 64 -3.57 -7.54 34.02
C SER A 64 -3.20 -7.75 32.55
N LYS A 65 -2.75 -8.97 32.19
CA LYS A 65 -2.43 -9.34 30.81
C LYS A 65 -3.68 -9.37 29.95
N VAL A 66 -4.79 -9.91 30.46
CA VAL A 66 -6.09 -9.90 29.77
C VAL A 66 -6.55 -8.47 29.52
N ASP A 67 -6.44 -7.57 30.50
CA ASP A 67 -6.86 -6.18 30.32
C ASP A 67 -5.97 -5.43 29.32
N ARG A 68 -4.65 -5.64 29.36
CA ARG A 68 -3.73 -5.10 28.34
C ARG A 68 -4.09 -5.61 26.94
N LEU A 69 -4.38 -6.90 26.79
CA LEU A 69 -4.80 -7.49 25.50
C LEU A 69 -6.11 -6.89 25.01
N LYS A 70 -7.10 -6.66 25.89
CA LYS A 70 -8.35 -5.97 25.52
C LYS A 70 -8.07 -4.58 24.96
N VAL A 71 -7.19 -3.81 25.61
CA VAL A 71 -6.80 -2.48 25.14
C VAL A 71 -6.13 -2.58 23.77
N GLN A 72 -5.16 -3.49 23.58
CA GLN A 72 -4.49 -3.68 22.30
C GLN A 72 -5.45 -4.10 21.19
N CYS A 73 -6.41 -4.99 21.46
CA CYS A 73 -7.45 -5.37 20.51
C CYS A 73 -8.34 -4.18 20.14
N ALA A 74 -8.71 -3.33 21.10
CA ALA A 74 -9.50 -2.13 20.84
C ALA A 74 -8.72 -1.12 19.98
N THR A 75 -7.44 -0.88 20.29
CA THR A 75 -6.55 -0.01 19.51
C THR A 75 -6.39 -0.53 18.08
N LEU A 76 -6.00 -1.79 17.88
CA LEU A 76 -5.84 -2.38 16.55
C LEU A 76 -7.14 -2.38 15.74
N SER A 77 -8.29 -2.58 16.40
CA SER A 77 -9.59 -2.48 15.73
C SER A 77 -9.90 -1.05 15.29
N GLY A 78 -9.51 -0.05 16.09
CA GLY A 78 -9.63 1.36 15.73
C GLY A 78 -8.77 1.71 14.52
N GLU A 79 -7.48 1.37 14.58
CA GLU A 79 -6.52 1.57 13.48
C GLU A 79 -6.98 0.89 12.17
N SER A 80 -7.50 -0.34 12.26
CA SER A 80 -8.06 -1.06 11.10
C SER A 80 -9.26 -0.33 10.49
N CYS A 81 -10.14 0.25 11.32
CA CYS A 81 -11.28 1.03 10.86
C CYS A 81 -10.83 2.31 10.13
N GLU A 82 -9.87 3.03 10.71
CA GLU A 82 -9.27 4.25 10.12
C GLU A 82 -8.62 3.94 8.76
N LEU A 83 -7.83 2.86 8.66
CA LEU A 83 -7.24 2.44 7.39
C LEU A 83 -8.28 2.08 6.33
N VAL A 84 -9.39 1.45 6.72
CA VAL A 84 -10.50 1.15 5.80
C VAL A 84 -11.15 2.44 5.30
N GLN A 85 -11.30 3.44 6.18
CA GLN A 85 -11.80 4.76 5.83
C GLN A 85 -10.84 5.46 4.85
N GLU A 86 -9.56 5.58 5.17
CA GLU A 86 -8.55 6.22 4.32
C GLU A 86 -8.49 5.55 2.93
N LYS A 87 -8.51 4.21 2.89
CA LYS A 87 -8.58 3.45 1.63
C LYS A 87 -9.82 3.83 0.81
N ASN A 88 -10.97 4.09 1.45
CA ASN A 88 -12.17 4.50 0.73
C ASN A 88 -12.07 5.94 0.22
N GLU A 89 -11.50 6.85 1.00
CA GLU A 89 -11.24 8.24 0.60
C GLU A 89 -10.32 8.30 -0.63
N VAL A 90 -9.20 7.56 -0.62
CA VAL A 90 -8.30 7.45 -1.77
C VAL A 90 -9.01 6.89 -3.01
N ARG A 91 -9.94 5.94 -2.84
CA ARG A 91 -10.74 5.40 -3.95
C ARG A 91 -11.69 6.44 -4.52
N GLU A 92 -12.29 7.27 -3.68
CA GLU A 92 -13.17 8.36 -4.10
C GLU A 92 -12.39 9.45 -4.84
N GLU A 93 -11.26 9.89 -4.30
CA GLU A 93 -10.36 10.85 -4.96
C GLU A 93 -9.89 10.34 -6.31
N ARG A 94 -9.48 9.07 -6.39
CA ARG A 94 -9.09 8.44 -7.65
C ARG A 94 -10.23 8.44 -8.67
N ALA A 95 -11.47 8.18 -8.23
CA ALA A 95 -12.64 8.20 -9.10
C ALA A 95 -12.96 9.64 -9.57
N SER A 96 -12.85 10.61 -8.65
CA SER A 96 -13.03 12.03 -8.93
C SER A 96 -12.02 12.53 -9.97
N LEU A 97 -10.73 12.26 -9.77
CA LEU A 97 -9.67 12.62 -10.73
C LEU A 97 -9.89 11.96 -12.09
N LYS A 98 -10.31 10.69 -12.12
CA LYS A 98 -10.63 10.01 -13.37
C LYS A 98 -11.78 10.71 -14.11
N ALA A 99 -12.84 11.09 -13.39
CA ALA A 99 -13.96 11.83 -13.96
C ALA A 99 -13.53 13.21 -14.48
N GLU A 100 -12.64 13.91 -13.78
CA GLU A 100 -12.11 15.19 -14.21
C GLU A 100 -11.26 15.08 -15.48
N ILE A 101 -10.40 14.05 -15.57
CA ILE A 101 -9.64 13.73 -16.80
C ILE A 101 -10.58 13.46 -17.97
N GLU A 102 -11.61 12.63 -17.77
CA GLU A 102 -12.58 12.31 -18.81
C GLU A 102 -13.38 13.54 -19.26
N ASN A 103 -13.76 14.40 -18.31
CA ASN A 103 -14.43 15.67 -18.57
C ASN A 103 -13.53 16.64 -19.38
N LEU A 104 -12.26 16.82 -18.96
CA LEU A 104 -11.30 17.65 -19.69
C LEU A 104 -11.06 17.12 -21.10
N TYR A 105 -10.93 15.81 -21.25
CA TYR A 105 -10.77 15.17 -22.55
C TYR A 105 -12.00 15.35 -23.45
N ALA A 106 -13.21 15.28 -22.89
CA ALA A 106 -14.45 15.58 -23.61
C ALA A 106 -14.49 17.04 -24.08
N GLN A 107 -14.16 18.00 -23.20
CA GLN A 107 -14.08 19.42 -23.55
C GLN A 107 -13.04 19.70 -24.64
N TYR A 108 -11.86 19.08 -24.54
CA TYR A 108 -10.81 19.18 -25.55
C TYR A 108 -11.30 18.69 -26.91
N ARG A 109 -11.89 17.47 -26.97
CA ARG A 109 -12.42 16.92 -28.23
C ARG A 109 -13.53 17.78 -28.82
N GLN A 110 -14.39 18.35 -27.98
CA GLN A 110 -15.45 19.25 -28.42
C GLN A 110 -14.87 20.55 -29.01
N LYS A 111 -13.90 21.19 -28.33
CA LYS A 111 -13.21 22.38 -28.85
C LYS A 111 -12.43 22.09 -30.14
N ALA A 112 -11.76 20.94 -30.23
CA ALA A 112 -11.05 20.55 -31.44
C ALA A 112 -12.01 20.39 -32.64
N ARG A 113 -13.18 19.76 -32.44
CA ARG A 113 -14.24 19.68 -33.46
C ARG A 113 -14.83 21.05 -33.82
N ALA A 114 -14.96 21.96 -32.85
CA ALA A 114 -15.48 23.30 -33.08
C ALA A 114 -14.48 24.20 -33.82
N MET A 115 -13.18 24.08 -33.53
CA MET A 115 -12.10 24.85 -34.17
C MET A 115 -11.86 24.39 -35.62
N PHE A 116 -12.09 23.10 -35.90
CA PHE A 116 -11.95 22.51 -37.22
C PHE A 116 -13.25 21.78 -37.65
N PRO A 117 -14.32 22.53 -38.01
CA PRO A 117 -15.62 21.94 -38.35
C PRO A 117 -15.54 20.97 -39.54
N TRP A 118 -14.59 21.19 -40.45
CA TRP A 118 -14.36 20.40 -41.65
C TRP A 118 -13.50 19.15 -41.43
N ALA A 119 -12.86 18.98 -40.25
CA ALA A 119 -12.09 17.77 -39.94
C ALA A 119 -12.95 16.52 -39.72
N ALA A 120 -14.27 16.69 -39.58
CA ALA A 120 -15.25 15.60 -39.54
C ALA A 120 -15.88 15.29 -40.92
N VAL A 121 -15.58 16.09 -41.95
CA VAL A 121 -16.11 15.89 -43.30
C VAL A 121 -15.16 14.94 -44.04
N ASP A 122 -15.73 13.87 -44.62
CA ASP A 122 -14.99 12.92 -45.44
C ASP A 122 -14.27 13.65 -46.59
N PRO A 123 -12.91 13.57 -46.69
CA PRO A 123 -12.14 14.23 -47.74
C PRO A 123 -12.60 13.86 -49.16
N THR A 124 -13.28 12.73 -49.32
CA THR A 124 -13.76 12.22 -50.61
C THR A 124 -14.99 12.98 -51.13
N VAL A 125 -15.62 13.83 -50.32
CA VAL A 125 -16.83 14.60 -50.67
C VAL A 125 -16.55 16.11 -50.82
N VAL A 126 -15.33 16.56 -50.48
CA VAL A 126 -14.93 17.98 -50.56
C VAL A 126 -14.35 18.29 -51.94
N MET A 127 -15.12 18.97 -52.78
CA MET A 127 -14.62 19.55 -54.03
C MET A 127 -13.75 20.79 -53.71
N PRO A 128 -12.47 20.84 -54.13
CA PRO A 128 -11.64 22.03 -53.91
C PRO A 128 -12.15 23.20 -54.77
N PRO A 129 -12.19 24.44 -54.24
CA PRO A 129 -12.59 25.61 -55.01
C PRO A 129 -11.58 25.92 -56.12
N PRO A 130 -12.02 26.33 -57.33
CA PRO A 130 -11.14 26.53 -58.47
C PRO A 130 -10.57 27.96 -58.48
N TYR A 131 -9.55 28.27 -57.67
CA TYR A 131 -8.86 29.56 -57.81
C TYR A 131 -7.33 29.50 -57.66
N SER A 132 -6.70 29.70 -58.82
CA SER A 132 -5.58 30.61 -59.15
C SER A 132 -4.30 30.64 -58.31
N HIS A 133 -3.21 30.41 -59.03
CA HIS A 133 -1.80 30.46 -58.66
C HIS A 133 -1.40 31.78 -57.96
N PRO A 134 -0.49 31.76 -56.96
CA PRO A 134 -0.09 32.96 -56.24
C PRO A 134 0.75 33.90 -57.13
N VAL A 135 0.29 35.15 -57.29
CA VAL A 135 1.07 36.23 -57.89
C VAL A 135 2.06 36.75 -56.84
N PRO A 136 3.36 36.91 -57.15
CA PRO A 136 4.33 37.49 -56.21
C PRO A 136 3.96 38.94 -55.86
N VAL A 137 3.65 39.20 -54.60
CA VAL A 137 3.45 40.57 -54.09
C VAL A 137 4.80 41.12 -53.62
N PRO A 138 5.25 42.30 -54.08
CA PRO A 138 6.49 42.91 -53.59
C PRO A 138 6.37 43.26 -52.10
N VAL A 139 7.25 42.68 -51.29
CA VAL A 139 7.38 43.00 -49.86
C VAL A 139 8.26 44.25 -49.74
N PRO A 140 7.79 45.38 -49.19
CA PRO A 140 8.65 46.51 -48.88
C PRO A 140 9.66 46.12 -47.78
N PRO A 141 10.92 46.59 -47.83
CA PRO A 141 11.90 46.32 -46.77
C PRO A 141 11.46 46.98 -45.45
N GLY A 142 10.72 46.25 -44.63
CA GLY A 142 10.40 46.65 -43.27
C GLY A 142 11.60 46.39 -42.33
N PRO A 143 11.73 47.12 -41.21
CA PRO A 143 12.78 46.88 -40.23
C PRO A 143 12.70 45.44 -39.73
N ILE A 144 13.80 44.69 -39.90
CA ILE A 144 13.91 43.34 -39.37
C ILE A 144 13.88 43.46 -37.84
N HIS A 145 12.80 43.02 -37.21
CA HIS A 145 12.79 42.79 -35.77
C HIS A 145 13.78 41.66 -35.48
N ILE A 146 14.97 42.04 -35.02
CA ILE A 146 15.97 41.11 -34.50
C ILE A 146 15.34 40.47 -33.26
N HIS A 147 14.84 39.23 -33.41
CA HIS A 147 14.43 38.41 -32.27
C HIS A 147 15.63 38.29 -31.32
N PRO A 148 15.49 38.48 -30.00
CA PRO A 148 16.60 38.24 -29.09
C PRO A 148 16.99 36.77 -29.22
N SER A 149 18.22 36.49 -29.61
CA SER A 149 18.74 35.12 -29.59
C SER A 149 18.59 34.59 -28.17
N LEU A 150 17.89 33.46 -28.01
CA LEU A 150 17.93 32.70 -26.76
C LEU A 150 19.40 32.45 -26.43
N GLN A 151 19.85 32.93 -25.28
CA GLN A 151 21.21 32.69 -24.81
C GLN A 151 21.45 31.18 -24.69
N PRO A 152 22.64 30.67 -25.04
CA PRO A 152 23.00 29.29 -24.73
C PRO A 152 23.01 29.14 -23.20
N PHE A 153 22.31 28.12 -22.69
CA PHE A 153 22.36 27.74 -21.29
C PHE A 153 23.82 27.55 -20.85
N VAL A 154 24.25 28.35 -19.88
CA VAL A 154 25.52 28.15 -19.17
C VAL A 154 25.37 26.89 -18.34
N PHE A 155 26.06 25.83 -18.76
CA PHE A 155 26.24 24.61 -17.97
C PHE A 155 27.04 24.98 -16.72
N LEU A 156 26.38 25.09 -15.57
CA LEU A 156 27.05 25.27 -14.30
C LEU A 156 27.82 23.98 -13.97
N GLY A 157 29.11 23.97 -14.31
CA GLY A 157 30.05 22.96 -13.87
C GLY A 157 30.18 23.00 -12.36
N ASN A 158 29.57 22.01 -11.70
CA ASN A 158 29.67 21.76 -10.27
C ASN A 158 31.12 21.38 -9.91
N GLN A 159 31.82 22.25 -9.19
CA GLN A 159 33.02 21.88 -8.44
C GLN A 159 32.73 22.06 -6.96
N ASN A 160 32.42 20.95 -6.28
CA ASN A 160 32.50 20.88 -4.83
C ASN A 160 33.31 19.64 -4.45
N PRO A 161 34.49 19.79 -3.80
CA PRO A 161 35.30 18.69 -3.33
C PRO A 161 34.79 18.23 -1.97
N GLY A 162 34.35 16.97 -1.86
CA GLY A 162 33.96 16.41 -0.56
C GLY A 162 32.99 15.24 -0.65
N ALA A 163 33.40 14.15 -1.29
CA ALA A 163 32.70 12.88 -1.17
C ALA A 163 32.98 12.31 0.24
N ILE A 164 32.03 12.46 1.17
CA ILE A 164 31.89 11.56 2.31
C ILE A 164 30.87 10.52 1.90
N ALA A 165 31.32 9.28 1.76
CA ALA A 165 30.48 8.12 1.50
C ALA A 165 29.57 7.84 2.71
N SER A 166 28.31 7.53 2.46
CA SER A 166 27.53 6.67 3.35
C SER A 166 26.57 5.80 2.54
N PRO A 167 26.36 4.54 2.95
CA PRO A 167 25.96 3.48 2.03
C PRO A 167 24.54 3.00 2.32
N CYS A 168 23.67 3.04 1.31
CA CYS A 168 22.41 2.30 1.36
C CYS A 168 22.19 1.53 0.05
N PHE A 169 22.34 0.21 0.16
CA PHE A 169 21.58 -0.88 -0.47
C PHE A 169 20.80 -0.57 -1.76
N ASN A 170 21.11 -1.31 -2.84
CA ASN A 170 20.25 -2.41 -3.31
C ASN A 170 20.84 -3.18 -4.53
N ILE A 171 20.96 -4.50 -4.34
CA ILE A 171 20.46 -5.60 -5.19
C ILE A 171 20.66 -5.49 -6.72
N TYR A 172 21.48 -6.38 -7.29
CA TYR A 172 21.20 -7.27 -8.45
C TYR A 172 22.21 -8.43 -8.39
N SER A 173 21.78 -9.66 -8.13
CA SER A 173 21.47 -10.69 -9.13
C SER A 173 22.57 -10.81 -10.20
N SER A 174 23.46 -11.79 -10.04
CA SER A 174 24.33 -12.27 -11.11
C SER A 174 24.36 -13.79 -11.07
N GLY A 175 23.62 -14.39 -12.00
CA GLY A 175 23.75 -15.80 -12.34
C GLY A 175 24.94 -16.00 -13.26
N SER A 176 25.84 -16.91 -12.89
CA SER A 176 26.73 -17.58 -13.82
C SER A 176 27.10 -18.96 -13.29
N HIS A 177 26.38 -19.95 -13.81
CA HIS A 177 26.95 -21.14 -14.43
C HIS A 177 28.21 -21.75 -13.78
N PHE A 178 28.04 -22.82 -13.00
CA PHE A 178 29.13 -23.79 -12.82
C PHE A 178 28.61 -25.22 -12.84
N GLN A 179 29.42 -26.06 -13.45
CA GLN A 179 29.08 -27.25 -14.19
C GLN A 179 29.11 -28.51 -13.31
N ALA A 180 28.20 -29.43 -13.59
CA ALA A 180 28.15 -30.77 -13.01
C ALA A 180 29.43 -31.57 -13.33
N ASN A 181 29.99 -32.27 -12.33
CA ASN A 181 30.44 -33.65 -12.51
C ASN A 181 30.88 -34.36 -11.21
N ARG A 182 30.46 -35.65 -11.17
CA ARG A 182 31.06 -36.84 -10.56
C ARG A 182 30.90 -37.18 -9.06
N ILE A 183 30.10 -38.24 -8.89
CA ILE A 183 30.12 -39.29 -7.88
C ILE A 183 31.51 -39.97 -7.83
N PRO A 184 31.95 -40.44 -6.64
CA PRO A 184 32.29 -41.86 -6.54
C PRO A 184 31.69 -42.55 -5.30
N GLU A 185 31.36 -43.82 -5.50
CA GLU A 185 31.06 -44.81 -4.46
C GLU A 185 32.20 -44.94 -3.45
N ALA A 186 31.85 -45.33 -2.22
CA ALA A 186 32.74 -46.05 -1.32
C ALA A 186 31.94 -46.98 -0.41
N SER A 187 32.18 -48.28 -0.64
CA SER A 187 32.17 -49.48 0.22
C SER A 187 31.13 -49.66 1.32
#